data_AF-H3SLN8-F1
#
_entry.id   AF-H3SLN8-F1
#
_cell.length_a   1.000
_cell.length_b   1.000
_cell.length_c   1.000
_cell.angle_alpha   90.00
_cell.angle_beta   90.00
_cell.angle_gamma   90.00
#
_symmetry.space_group_name_H-M   'P 1'
#
loop_
_entity.id
_entity.type
_entity.pdbx_description
1 polymer ?
#
loop_
_entity_poly.entity_id
_entity_poly.type
_entity_poly.pdbx_seq_one_letter_code
_entity_poly.pdbx_strand_id
1 'polypeptide(L)' 'MTNVMKARPKLYVMDNGRMSMDKNWLIGMHNPATILNPNAAAEFVEFPV' A
#
# COMPACT_ATOMS: atom_id res chain seq x y z
N MET A 1 -8.99 40.30 26.47
CA MET A 1 -8.00 39.39 25.85
C MET A 1 -8.33 37.98 26.32
N THR A 2 -9.16 37.25 25.57
CA THR A 2 -9.60 35.91 25.98
C THR A 2 -8.61 34.91 25.42
N ASN A 3 -7.87 34.22 26.30
CA ASN A 3 -6.87 33.24 25.92
C ASN A 3 -7.59 31.94 25.50
N VAL A 4 -8.08 31.90 24.26
CA VAL A 4 -8.71 30.70 23.69
C VAL A 4 -7.60 29.65 23.53
N MET A 5 -7.60 28.65 24.40
CA MET A 5 -6.72 27.48 24.31
C MET A 5 -7.01 26.75 22.99
N LYS A 6 -6.28 27.11 21.92
CA LYS A 6 -6.38 26.43 20.63
C LYS A 6 -5.82 25.02 20.78
N ALA A 7 -6.67 24.02 20.55
CA ALA A 7 -6.23 22.63 20.45
C ALA A 7 -5.21 22.51 19.29
N ARG A 8 -4.02 21.98 19.58
CA ARG A 8 -3.00 21.62 18.58
C ARG A 8 -2.95 20.09 18.50
N PRO A 9 -3.76 19.46 17.63
CA PRO A 9 -3.83 18.01 17.58
C PRO A 9 -2.50 17.42 17.13
N LYS A 10 -2.15 16.25 17.69
CA LYS A 10 -1.04 15.42 17.20
C LYS A 10 -1.65 14.18 16.55
N LEU A 11 -1.31 13.95 15.29
CA LEU A 11 -1.66 12.75 14.56
C LEU A 11 -0.47 11.80 14.58
N TYR A 12 -0.71 10.55 14.95
CA TYR A 12 0.29 9.50 14.93
C TYR A 12 -0.09 8.47 13.89
N VAL A 13 0.84 8.16 12.99
CA VAL A 13 0.74 7.00 12.11
C VAL A 13 1.41 5.85 12.84
N MET A 14 0.65 4.81 13.13
CA MET A 14 1.14 3.60 13.80
C MET A 14 1.44 2.56 12.74
N ASP A 15 2.55 1.84 12.91
CA ASP A 15 2.90 0.70 12.07
C ASP A 15 2.28 -0.56 12.69
N ASN A 16 1.30 -1.16 12.01
CA ASN A 16 0.57 -2.33 12.50
C ASN A 16 1.04 -3.65 11.86
N GLY A 17 2.18 -3.62 11.14
CA GLY A 17 2.82 -4.78 10.56
C GLY A 17 2.81 -4.76 9.03
N ARG A 18 2.97 -5.94 8.45
CA ARG A 18 3.10 -6.15 7.00
C ARG A 18 2.25 -7.34 6.57
N MET A 19 1.65 -7.23 5.39
CA MET A 19 0.91 -8.31 4.72
C MET A 19 1.52 -8.53 3.34
N SER A 20 1.51 -9.77 2.86
CA SER A 20 2.00 -10.09 1.52
C SER A 20 0.89 -10.71 0.67
N MET A 21 0.79 -10.27 -0.58
CA MET A 21 -0.18 -10.83 -1.54
C MET A 21 0.34 -10.76 -2.98
N ASP A 22 -0.31 -11.50 -3.87
CA ASP A 22 -0.06 -11.39 -5.31
C ASP A 22 -0.39 -9.96 -5.77
N LYS A 23 0.58 -9.32 -6.44
CA LYS A 23 0.53 -7.93 -6.91
C LYS A 23 -0.65 -7.67 -7.85
N ASN A 24 -1.18 -8.70 -8.51
CA ASN A 24 -2.41 -8.58 -9.30
C ASN A 24 -3.65 -8.24 -8.46
N TRP A 25 -3.67 -8.57 -7.17
CA TRP A 25 -4.73 -8.11 -6.25
C TRP A 25 -4.58 -6.62 -5.90
N LEU A 26 -3.35 -6.10 -5.90
CA LEU A 26 -3.08 -4.69 -5.62
C LEU A 26 -3.29 -3.82 -6.86
N ILE A 27 -2.80 -4.28 -8.01
CA ILE A 27 -2.83 -3.56 -9.29
C ILE A 27 -3.22 -4.54 -10.38
N GLY A 28 -4.41 -4.34 -10.95
CA GLY A 28 -4.92 -5.17 -12.04
C GLY A 28 -4.00 -5.14 -13.26
N MET A 29 -3.67 -6.33 -13.78
CA MET A 29 -2.85 -6.51 -14.99
C MET A 29 -1.48 -5.84 -14.93
N HIS A 30 -0.80 -5.87 -13.77
CA HIS A 30 0.52 -5.22 -13.65
C HIS A 30 1.59 -5.83 -14.56
N ASN A 31 1.47 -7.12 -14.91
CA ASN A 31 2.39 -7.85 -15.78
C ASN A 31 1.62 -8.84 -16.68
N PRO A 32 0.99 -8.36 -17.77
CA PRO A 32 0.24 -9.21 -18.68
C PRO A 32 1.17 -10.09 -19.53
N ALA A 33 0.73 -11.29 -19.86
CA ALA A 33 1.44 -12.17 -20.79
C ALA A 33 1.51 -11.55 -22.19
N THR A 34 2.65 -11.72 -22.88
CA THR A 34 2.88 -11.24 -24.25
C THR A 34 3.37 -12.37 -25.16
N ILE A 35 3.39 -12.15 -26.48
CA ILE A 35 3.89 -13.14 -27.45
C ILE A 35 5.35 -13.53 -27.16
N LEU A 36 6.16 -12.58 -26.69
CA LEU A 36 7.57 -12.80 -26.34
C LEU A 36 7.77 -13.34 -24.91
N ASN A 37 6.74 -13.23 -24.06
CA ASN A 37 6.74 -13.74 -22.69
C ASN A 37 5.35 -14.28 -22.32
N PRO A 38 4.99 -15.49 -22.80
CA PRO A 38 3.63 -16.03 -22.65
C PRO A 38 3.32 -16.48 -21.21
N ASN A 39 4.34 -16.78 -20.40
CA ASN A 39 4.20 -17.25 -19.02
C ASN A 39 4.72 -16.18 -18.04
N ALA A 40 4.22 -14.95 -18.16
CA ALA A 40 4.58 -13.86 -17.26
C ALA A 40 4.12 -14.18 -15.81
N ALA A 41 5.08 -14.38 -14.91
CA ALA A 41 4.80 -14.65 -13.51
C ALA A 41 4.34 -13.38 -12.80
N ALA A 42 3.39 -13.54 -11.87
CA ALA A 42 2.98 -12.49 -10.97
C ALA A 42 3.94 -12.37 -9.77
N GLU A 43 4.14 -11.15 -9.29
CA GLU A 43 5.03 -10.89 -8.14
C GLU A 43 4.26 -11.00 -6.81
N PHE A 44 4.92 -11.51 -5.78
CA PHE A 44 4.40 -11.51 -4.41
C PHE A 44 4.98 -10.31 -3.66
N VAL A 45 4.13 -9.32 -3.34
CA VAL A 45 4.54 -8.03 -2.75
C VAL A 45 4.11 -7.92 -1.30
N GLU A 46 4.99 -7.36 -0.47
CA GLU A 46 4.73 -7.06 0.94
C GLU A 46 4.37 -5.58 1.11
N PHE A 47 3.31 -5.29 1.86
CA PHE A 47 2.78 -3.94 2.08
C PHE A 47 2.38 -3.71 3.54
N PRO A 48 2.47 -2.47 4.06
CA PRO A 48 2.04 -2.12 5.40
C PRO A 48 0.52 -2.26 5.56
N VAL A 49 0.10 -2.72 6.73
CA VAL A 49 -1.30 -2.75 7.19
C VAL A 49 -1.47 -1.78 8.33
#